data_AF-A0A3B8VP90-F1
#
_entry.id   AF-A0A3B8VP90-F1
#
_cell.length_a   1.000
_cell.length_b   1.000
_cell.length_c   1.000
_cell.angle_alpha   90.00
_cell.angle_beta   90.00
_cell.angle_gamma   90.00
#
_symmetry.space_group_name_H-M   'P 1'
#
loop_
_entity.id
_entity.type
_entity.pdbx_description
1 polymer ?
#
loop_
_entity_poly.entity_id
_entity_poly.type
_entity_poly.pdbx_seq_one_letter_code
_entity_poly.pdbx_strand_id
1 'polypeptide(L)' 'MYPHTREAVSLLGSGRPGSADGVGSEAEFREPGGISVVAGHIYVADTNNHAILVAALDTLAVSTLEIKGLK' A
#
# COMPACT_ATOMS: atom_id res chain seq x y z
N MET A 1 0.24 9.80 -20.93
CA MET A 1 -1.13 10.29 -20.66
C MET A 1 -1.01 11.27 -19.50
N TYR A 2 -1.48 12.51 -19.64
CA TYR A 2 -1.45 13.51 -18.56
C TYR A 2 -2.77 13.47 -17.76
N PRO A 3 -2.75 13.71 -16.44
CA PRO A 3 -3.97 13.74 -15.64
C PRO A 3 -4.89 14.89 -16.10
N HIS A 4 -6.15 14.56 -16.42
CA HIS A 4 -7.12 15.51 -16.95
C HIS A 4 -7.64 16.51 -15.91
N THR A 5 -7.71 16.13 -14.64
CA THR A 5 -8.27 16.96 -13.55
C THR A 5 -7.22 17.64 -12.67
N ARG A 6 -5.95 17.21 -12.77
CA ARG A 6 -4.83 17.68 -11.92
C ARG A 6 -5.10 17.58 -10.41
N GLU A 7 -5.99 16.68 -10.01
CA GLU A 7 -6.30 16.42 -8.61
C GLU A 7 -5.44 15.27 -8.07
N ALA A 8 -5.02 15.39 -6.81
CA ALA A 8 -4.32 14.33 -6.09
C ALA A 8 -5.05 14.08 -4.78
N VAL A 9 -5.30 12.81 -4.48
CA VAL A 9 -5.95 12.36 -3.24
C VAL A 9 -5.11 11.30 -2.57
N SER A 10 -5.07 11.32 -1.24
CA SER A 10 -4.45 10.26 -0.45
C SER A 10 -5.47 9.14 -0.22
N LEU A 11 -5.20 7.96 -0.78
CA LEU A 11 -6.05 6.79 -0.61
C LEU A 11 -5.62 5.94 0.59
N LEU A 12 -4.30 5.76 0.75
CA LEU A 12 -3.70 4.87 1.73
C LEU A 12 -2.63 5.64 2.50
N GLY A 13 -2.46 5.31 3.78
CA GLY A 13 -1.37 5.82 4.61
C GLY A 13 -1.81 6.86 5.63
N SER A 14 -1.36 6.69 6.87
CA SER A 14 -1.58 7.63 7.98
C SER A 14 -0.69 8.87 7.94
N GLY A 15 0.35 8.86 7.09
CA GLY A 15 1.41 9.86 7.06
C GLY A 15 2.46 9.69 8.16
N ARG A 16 2.32 8.70 9.05
CA ARG A 16 3.31 8.35 10.07
C ARG A 16 4.14 7.14 9.61
N PRO A 17 5.47 7.15 9.79
CA PRO A 17 6.28 5.97 9.57
C PRO A 17 5.90 4.85 10.55
N GLY A 18 5.52 3.69 10.04
CA GLY A 18 5.10 2.54 10.83
C GLY A 18 4.80 1.34 9.96
N SER A 19 4.30 0.26 10.56
CA SER A 19 4.05 -1.03 9.88
C SER A 19 2.68 -1.62 10.23
N ALA A 20 1.74 -0.77 10.67
CA ALA A 20 0.40 -1.21 11.00
C ALA A 20 -0.41 -1.47 9.72
N ASP A 21 -0.96 -2.69 9.62
CA ASP A 21 -2.04 -2.99 8.70
C ASP A 21 -3.28 -2.15 9.06
N GLY A 22 -4.20 -1.96 8.11
CA GLY A 22 -5.38 -1.14 8.35
C GLY A 22 -6.17 -0.81 7.09
N VAL A 23 -7.18 0.04 7.19
CA VAL A 23 -7.99 0.49 6.06
C VAL A 23 -7.67 1.94 5.73
N GLY A 24 -7.36 2.22 4.45
CA GLY A 24 -7.16 3.58 3.96
C GLY A 24 -6.09 4.34 4.75
N SER A 25 -6.49 5.40 5.44
CA SER A 25 -5.61 6.26 6.25
C SER A 25 -5.13 5.63 7.56
N GLU A 26 -5.65 4.47 7.97
CA GLU A 26 -5.19 3.77 9.18
C GLU A 26 -3.92 2.95 8.92
N ALA A 27 -3.69 2.54 7.67
CA ALA A 27 -2.50 1.80 7.29
C ALA A 27 -1.24 2.66 7.43
N GLU A 28 -0.14 2.08 7.88
CA GLU A 28 1.15 2.76 8.01
C GLU A 28 2.19 2.14 7.09
N PHE A 29 3.03 2.99 6.50
CA PHE A 29 4.11 2.61 5.61
C PHE A 29 5.43 3.21 6.10
N ARG A 30 6.56 2.66 5.67
CA ARG A 30 7.89 3.16 6.03
C ARG A 30 8.83 3.22 4.83
N GLU A 31 8.88 4.40 4.21
CA GLU A 31 9.66 4.67 2.99
C GLU A 31 9.35 3.69 1.84
N PRO A 32 8.08 3.58 1.40
CA PRO A 32 7.72 2.73 0.29
C PRO A 32 8.38 3.20 -1.01
N GLY A 33 9.03 2.27 -1.71
CA GLY A 33 9.88 2.56 -2.88
C GLY A 33 9.30 2.12 -4.22
N GLY A 34 8.31 1.21 -4.22
CA GLY A 34 7.74 0.66 -5.45
C GLY A 34 6.25 0.37 -5.32
N ILE A 35 5.52 0.51 -6.43
CA ILE A 35 4.08 0.25 -6.52
C ILE A 35 3.75 -0.49 -7.82
N SER A 36 2.84 -1.45 -7.74
CA SER A 36 2.27 -2.15 -8.89
C SER A 36 0.77 -2.38 -8.68
N VAL A 37 0.01 -2.49 -9.77
CA VAL A 37 -1.44 -2.73 -9.70
C VAL A 37 -1.80 -3.92 -10.58
N VAL A 38 -2.48 -4.90 -10.01
CA VAL A 38 -2.97 -6.08 -10.75
C VAL A 38 -4.22 -6.65 -10.07
N ALA A 39 -5.20 -7.07 -10.88
CA ALA A 39 -6.39 -7.79 -10.42
C ALA A 39 -7.11 -7.15 -9.21
N GLY A 40 -7.31 -5.82 -9.23
CA GLY A 40 -8.02 -5.11 -8.16
C GLY A 40 -7.19 -4.83 -6.91
N HIS A 41 -5.88 -5.11 -6.93
CA HIS A 41 -4.98 -4.91 -5.80
C HIS A 41 -3.82 -4.00 -6.17
N ILE A 42 -3.40 -3.18 -5.21
CA ILE A 42 -2.14 -2.43 -5.23
C ILE A 42 -1.14 -3.24 -4.41
N TYR A 43 0.03 -3.51 -4.97
CA TYR A 43 1.17 -4.07 -4.27
C TYR A 43 2.19 -2.97 -4.01
N VAL A 44 2.63 -2.85 -2.76
CA VAL A 44 3.56 -1.82 -2.32
C VAL A 44 4.81 -2.50 -1.78
N ALA A 45 5.98 -2.11 -2.30
CA ALA A 45 7.26 -2.48 -1.71
C ALA A 45 7.61 -1.46 -0.62
N ASP A 46 7.47 -1.88 0.64
CA ASP A 46 7.66 -1.02 1.80
C ASP A 46 9.06 -1.20 2.39
N THR A 47 9.99 -0.38 1.88
CA THR A 47 11.43 -0.64 1.90
C THR A 47 11.99 -0.79 3.30
N ASN A 48 11.64 0.11 4.22
CA ASN A 48 12.17 0.06 5.60
C ASN A 48 11.34 -0.77 6.56
N ASN A 49 10.24 -1.37 6.08
CA ASN A 49 9.55 -2.44 6.78
C ASN A 49 9.96 -3.83 6.28
N HIS A 50 10.80 -3.90 5.23
CA HIS A 50 11.22 -5.15 4.60
C HIS A 50 10.03 -6.04 4.19
N ALA A 51 8.94 -5.41 3.75
CA ALA A 51 7.67 -6.06 3.51
C ALA A 51 7.11 -5.70 2.14
N ILE A 52 6.33 -6.62 1.57
CA ILE A 52 5.39 -6.30 0.50
C ILE A 52 4.01 -6.18 1.15
N LEU A 53 3.31 -5.09 0.90
CA LEU A 53 1.92 -4.93 1.34
C LEU A 53 0.98 -5.06 0.14
N VAL A 54 -0.23 -5.53 0.40
CA VAL A 54 -1.31 -5.61 -0.58
C VAL A 54 -2.45 -4.74 -0.09
N ALA A 55 -2.97 -3.87 -0.97
CA ALA A 55 -4.16 -3.09 -0.72
C ALA A 55 -5.26 -3.43 -1.74
N ALA A 56 -6.46 -3.77 -1.27
CA ALA A 56 -7.60 -4.00 -2.15
C ALA A 56 -8.23 -2.66 -2.59
N LEU A 57 -8.49 -2.48 -3.89
CA LEU A 57 -8.97 -1.19 -4.43
C LEU A 57 -10.43 -0.88 -4.10
N ASP A 58 -11.23 -1.89 -3.78
CA ASP A 58 -12.65 -1.77 -3.47
C ASP A 58 -12.92 -1.38 -2.00
N THR A 59 -12.08 -1.88 -1.10
CA THR A 59 -12.23 -1.72 0.35
C THR A 59 -11.15 -0.85 0.98
N LEU A 60 -10.05 -0.60 0.26
CA LEU A 60 -8.82 0.03 0.76
C LEU A 60 -8.21 -0.70 1.96
N ALA A 61 -8.55 -1.98 2.17
CA ALA A 61 -7.93 -2.80 3.18
C ALA A 61 -6.48 -3.10 2.78
N VAL A 62 -5.55 -2.81 3.68
CA VAL A 62 -4.11 -3.01 3.51
C VAL A 62 -3.65 -4.09 4.48
N SER A 63 -2.89 -5.05 3.98
CA SER A 63 -2.24 -6.06 4.80
C SER A 63 -0.86 -6.42 4.28
N THR A 64 0.03 -6.83 5.17
CA THR A 64 1.31 -7.44 4.78
C THR A 64 1.07 -8.74 3.98
N LEU A 65 1.76 -8.89 2.85
CA LEU A 65 1.68 -10.08 2.00
C LEU A 65 2.38 -11.26 2.67
N GLU A 66 1.61 -12.25 3.11
CA GLU A 66 2.16 -13.51 3.58
C GLU A 66 2.41 -14.48 2.41
N ILE A 67 3.68 -14.87 2.22
CA ILE A 67 4.05 -15.93 1.28
C ILE A 67 4.18 -17.24 2.07
N LYS A 68 3.13 -18.05 2.02
CA LYS A 68 3.11 -19.35 2.70
C LYS A 68 4.25 -20.24 2.19
N GLY A 69 5.00 -20.82 3.11
CA GLY A 69 6.08 -21.78 2.82
C GLY A 69 7.45 -21.15 2.55
N LEU A 70 7.57 -19.83 2.60
CA LEU A 70 8.86 -19.14 2.66
C LEU A 70 9.26 -18.98 4.13
N LYS A 71 10.46 -19.48 4.50
CA LYS A 71 11.09 -19.29 5.81
C LYS A 71 12.18 -18.23 5.71
#